data_AF-A0A914MDV6-F1
#
_entry.id   AF-A0A914MDV6-F1
#
_cell.length_a   1.000
_cell.length_b   1.000
_cell.length_c   1.000
_cell.angle_alpha   90.00
_cell.angle_beta   90.00
_cell.angle_gamma   90.00
#
_symmetry.space_group_name_H-M   'P 1'
#
loop_
_entity.id
_entity.type
_entity.pdbx_description
1 polymer ?
#
loop_
_entity_poly.entity_id
_entity_poly.type
_entity_poly.pdbx_seq_one_letter_code
_entity_poly.pdbx_strand_id
1 'polypeptide(L)'
;MCEAKYIKIQKMQNNLKSVKHSIKAMNELRAAQLQEDLPQHQLLQAMAVRWNSTLIMLERLLEQRTAIDRMAFEKRDFDKI
;
A
#
# COMPACT_ATOMS: atom_id res chain seq x y z
N MET A 1 -3.57 7.60 -24.21
CA MET A 1 -2.65 7.02 -23.21
C MET A 1 -3.37 6.92 -21.86
N CYS A 2 -3.84 5.73 -21.50
CA CYS A 2 -3.93 5.16 -20.13
C CYS A 2 -4.65 5.94 -18.98
N GLU A 3 -5.97 6.18 -19.06
CA GLU A 3 -6.79 6.53 -17.88
C GLU A 3 -6.80 5.43 -16.80
N ALA A 4 -6.87 4.16 -17.23
CA ALA A 4 -6.91 3.01 -16.31
C ALA A 4 -5.65 2.89 -15.42
N LYS A 5 -4.47 3.25 -15.94
CA LYS A 5 -3.23 3.24 -15.15
C LYS A 5 -3.25 4.33 -14.08
N TYR A 6 -3.76 5.51 -14.41
CA TYR A 6 -3.87 6.64 -13.49
C TYR A 6 -4.85 6.37 -12.34
N ILE A 7 -6.02 5.80 -12.65
CA ILE A 7 -7.03 5.40 -11.64
C ILE A 7 -6.46 4.37 -10.66
N LYS A 8 -5.64 3.43 -11.15
CA LYS A 8 -4.99 2.41 -10.29
C LYS A 8 -4.03 3.06 -9.30
N ILE A 9 -3.24 4.05 -9.75
CA ILE A 9 -2.31 4.81 -8.89
C ILE A 9 -3.07 5.60 -7.82
N GLN A 10 -4.18 6.25 -8.18
CA GLN A 10 -5.03 6.99 -7.22
C GLN A 10 -5.62 6.08 -6.14
N LYS A 11 -6.13 4.89 -6.51
CA LYS A 11 -6.60 3.89 -5.54
C LYS A 11 -5.49 3.46 -4.57
N MET A 12 -4.28 3.21 -5.09
CA MET A 12 -3.14 2.86 -4.24
C MET A 12 -2.79 4.00 -3.29
N GLN A 13 -2.79 5.26 -3.74
CA GLN A 13 -2.59 6.43 -2.88
C GLN A 13 -3.63 6.56 -1.76
N ASN A 14 -4.88 6.19 -1.99
CA ASN A 14 -5.91 6.20 -0.95
C ASN A 14 -5.70 5.10 0.10
N ASN A 15 -5.29 3.90 -0.32
CA ASN A 15 -4.92 2.83 0.62
C ASN A 15 -3.70 3.24 1.46
N LEU A 16 -2.69 3.86 0.84
CA LEU A 16 -1.51 4.41 1.52
C LEU A 16 -1.90 5.41 2.63
N LYS A 17 -2.82 6.33 2.34
CA LYS A 17 -3.34 7.29 3.32
C LYS A 17 -4.03 6.59 4.49
N SER A 18 -4.93 5.65 4.20
CA SER A 18 -5.67 4.90 5.24
C SER A 18 -4.73 4.14 6.20
N VAL A 19 -3.69 3.50 5.66
CA VAL A 19 -2.72 2.76 6.49
C VAL A 19 -1.95 3.68 7.42
N LYS A 20 -1.46 4.84 6.94
CA LYS A 20 -0.69 5.78 7.78
C LYS A 20 -1.48 6.37 8.94
N HIS A 21 -2.79 6.51 8.80
CA HIS A 21 -3.64 7.09 9.85
C HIS A 21 -4.16 6.05 10.87
N SER A 22 -3.87 4.76 10.68
CA SER A 22 -4.37 3.70 11.55
C SER A 22 -3.22 2.85 12.10
N ILE A 23 -2.99 2.94 13.42
CA ILE A 23 -2.01 2.10 14.13
C ILE A 23 -2.30 0.61 13.90
N LYS A 24 -3.59 0.24 13.90
CA LYS A 24 -4.04 -1.11 13.58
C LYS A 24 -3.58 -1.54 12.18
N ALA A 25 -3.83 -0.70 11.16
CA ALA A 25 -3.44 -1.01 9.78
C ALA A 25 -1.91 -1.04 9.59
N MET A 26 -1.15 -0.22 10.33
CA MET A 26 0.31 -0.29 10.32
C MET A 26 0.83 -1.59 10.92
N ASN A 27 0.22 -2.07 12.00
CA ASN A 27 0.58 -3.35 12.61
C ASN A 27 0.21 -4.54 11.73
N GLU A 28 -0.97 -4.51 11.10
CA GLU A 28 -1.40 -5.50 10.10
C GLU A 28 -0.44 -5.56 8.92
N LEU A 29 -0.01 -4.40 8.40
CA LEU A 29 0.99 -4.32 7.33
C LEU A 29 2.30 -4.97 7.77
N ARG A 30 2.78 -4.68 8.98
CA ARG A 30 4.01 -5.28 9.50
C ARG A 30 3.89 -6.79 9.68
N ALA A 31 2.74 -7.27 10.15
CA ALA A 31 2.49 -8.70 10.28
C ALA A 31 2.46 -9.40 8.92
N ALA A 32 1.80 -8.82 7.92
CA ALA A 32 1.78 -9.33 6.56
C ALA A 32 3.17 -9.32 5.92
N GLN A 33 3.98 -8.28 6.16
CA GLN A 33 5.37 -8.21 5.71
C GLN A 33 6.21 -9.35 6.29
N LEU A 34 6.09 -9.62 7.59
CA LEU A 34 6.80 -10.72 8.25
C LEU A 34 6.39 -12.09 7.72
N GLN A 35 5.10 -12.30 7.44
CA GLN A 35 4.59 -13.57 6.91
C GLN A 35 5.06 -13.86 5.48
N GLU A 36 5.24 -12.81 4.68
CA GLU A 36 5.68 -12.90 3.28
C GLU A 36 7.20 -12.72 3.10
N ASP A 37 7.95 -12.68 4.21
CA ASP A 37 9.41 -12.42 4.23
C ASP A 37 9.81 -11.14 3.47
N LEU A 38 8.98 -10.10 3.58
CA LEU A 38 9.21 -8.80 2.95
C LEU A 38 9.92 -7.84 3.90
N PRO A 39 10.72 -6.90 3.36
CA PRO A 39 11.25 -5.80 4.14
C PRO A 39 10.13 -5.02 4.86
N GLN A 40 10.35 -4.68 6.13
CA GLN A 40 9.36 -3.97 6.97
C GLN A 40 9.31 -2.47 6.69
N HIS A 41 9.17 -2.11 5.42
CA HIS A 41 9.14 -0.72 5.00
C HIS A 41 7.76 -0.11 5.20
N GLN A 42 7.76 1.15 5.64
CA GLN A 42 6.54 1.94 5.55
C GLN A 42 6.22 2.29 4.10
N LEU A 43 4.93 2.32 3.86
CA LEU A 43 4.34 2.74 2.62
C LEU A 43 4.54 4.25 2.39
N LEU A 44 5.07 4.61 1.22
CA LEU A 44 5.44 6.00 0.87
C LEU A 44 4.29 6.73 0.17
N GLN A 45 4.30 8.06 0.23
CA GLN A 45 3.40 8.90 -0.56
C GLN A 45 4.24 9.72 -1.55
N ALA A 46 3.70 9.93 -2.75
CA ALA A 46 4.30 10.85 -3.70
C ALA A 46 4.25 12.28 -3.17
N MET A 47 5.31 13.05 -3.41
CA MET A 47 5.46 14.44 -3.00
C MET A 47 5.73 15.30 -4.24
N ALA A 48 4.84 16.26 -4.54
CA ALA A 48 4.94 17.08 -5.75
C ALA A 48 6.28 17.81 -5.91
N VAL A 49 6.96 18.13 -4.81
CA VAL A 49 8.21 18.91 -4.79
C VAL A 49 9.46 18.04 -5.02
N ARG A 50 9.35 16.71 -4.99
CA ARG A 50 10.50 15.80 -5.19
C ARG A 50 10.33 15.00 -6.48
N TRP A 51 11.25 15.22 -7.42
CA TRP A 51 11.22 14.65 -8.78
C TRP A 51 11.02 13.13 -8.82
N ASN A 52 11.65 12.38 -7.90
CA ASN A 52 11.59 10.92 -7.92
C ASN A 52 10.60 10.33 -6.93
N SER A 53 9.80 11.14 -6.22
CA SER A 53 8.93 10.64 -5.15
C SER A 53 7.85 9.69 -5.65
N THR A 54 7.29 9.94 -6.84
CA THR A 54 6.30 9.07 -7.46
C THR A 54 6.91 7.73 -7.85
N LEU A 55 8.11 7.74 -8.43
CA LEU A 55 8.83 6.51 -8.80
C LEU A 55 9.12 5.67 -7.55
N ILE A 56 9.73 6.27 -6.53
CA ILE A 56 10.08 5.59 -5.28
C ILE A 56 8.82 5.05 -4.57
N MET A 57 7.71 5.81 -4.60
CA MET A 57 6.41 5.35 -4.09
C MET A 57 5.94 4.10 -4.84
N LEU A 58 6.03 4.09 -6.17
CA LEU A 58 5.60 2.95 -6.99
C LEU A 58 6.49 1.73 -6.79
N GLU A 59 7.81 1.91 -6.71
CA GLU A 59 8.75 0.83 -6.38
C GLU A 59 8.43 0.21 -5.03
N ARG A 60 8.20 1.04 -4.00
CA ARG A 60 7.80 0.57 -2.67
C ARG A 60 6.46 -0.17 -2.70
N LEU A 61 5.48 0.34 -3.48
CA LEU A 61 4.18 -0.33 -3.63
C LEU A 61 4.29 -1.68 -4.32
N LEU A 62 5.18 -1.81 -5.30
CA LEU A 62 5.43 -3.07 -6.00
C LEU A 62 6.12 -4.09 -5.09
N GLU A 63 7.16 -3.67 -4.35
CA GLU A 63 7.83 -4.49 -3.33
C GLU A 63 6.83 -5.04 -2.31
N GLN A 64 5.89 -4.21 -1.87
CA GLN A 64 4.95 -4.51 -0.79
C GLN A 64 3.61 -5.09 -1.28
N ARG A 65 3.49 -5.39 -2.58
CA ARG A 65 2.21 -5.73 -3.21
C ARG A 65 1.54 -6.95 -2.56
N THR A 66 2.29 -8.00 -2.28
CA THR A 66 1.76 -9.24 -1.70
C THR A 66 1.19 -9.02 -0.29
N ALA A 67 1.89 -8.23 0.54
CA ALA A 67 1.39 -7.85 1.86
C ALA A 67 0.12 -6.99 1.78
N ILE A 68 0.06 -6.03 0.84
CA ILE A 68 -1.13 -5.19 0.62
C ILE A 68 -2.32 -6.05 0.16
N ASP A 69 -2.09 -6.96 -0.80
CA ASP A 69 -3.13 -7.84 -1.32
C ASP A 69 -3.69 -8.72 -0.17
N ARG A 70 -2.83 -9.31 0.68
CA ARG A 70 -3.24 -10.08 1.87
C ARG A 70 -4.12 -9.27 2.83
N MET A 71 -3.71 -8.06 3.21
CA MET A 71 -4.52 -7.18 4.06
C MET A 71 -5.88 -6.83 3.43
N ALA A 72 -5.93 -6.66 2.10
CA ALA A 72 -7.16 -6.35 1.37
C ALA A 72 -8.07 -7.57 1.18
N PHE A 73 -7.52 -8.79 1.23
CA PHE A 73 -8.30 -10.03 1.32
C PHE A 73 -8.91 -10.16 2.72
N GLU A 74 -8.12 -9.98 3.78
CA GLU A 74 -8.61 -10.07 5.17
C GLU A 74 -9.78 -9.11 5.41
N LYS A 75 -9.68 -7.85 4.99
CA LYS A 75 -10.78 -6.88 5.11
C LYS A 75 -12.08 -7.32 4.42
N ARG A 76 -11.99 -8.01 3.28
CA ARG A 76 -13.16 -8.46 2.52
C ARG A 76 -13.86 -9.68 3.13
N ASP A 77 -13.16 -10.46 3.96
CA ASP A 77 -13.77 -11.58 4.67
C ASP A 77 -14.36 -11.17 6.02
N PHE A 78 -13.85 -10.12 6.68
CA PHE A 78 -14.49 -9.53 7.86
C PHE A 78 -15.86 -8.91 7.57
N ASP A 79 -16.07 -8.35 6.37
CA ASP A 79 -17.36 -7.75 5.97
C ASP A 79 -18.47 -8.81 5.70
N LYS A 80 -18.17 -10.11 5.81
CA LYS A 80 -19.11 -11.23 5.56
C LYS A 80 -19.65 -11.90 6.83
N ILE A 81 -19.36 -11.36 8.01
CA ILE A 81 -19.86 -11.82 9.31
C ILE A 81 -20.81 -10.76 9.86
#